data_AF-A0A5B6WGE4-F1
#
_entry.id   AF-A0A5B6WGE4-F1
#
_cell.length_a   1.000
_cell.length_b   1.000
_cell.length_c   1.000
_cell.angle_alpha   90.00
_cell.angle_beta   90.00
_cell.angle_gamma   90.00
#
_symmetry.space_group_name_H-M   'P 1'
#
loop_
_entity.id
_entity.type
_entity.pdbx_description
1 polymer ?
#
loop_
_entity_poly.entity_id
_entity_poly.type
_entity_poly.pdbx_seq_one_letter_code
_entity_poly.pdbx_strand_id
1 'polypeptide(L)'
;MKFRLNIDWCLEASENLPLKLERLGQKLLTWSHTIRRDRKARKKKFEDRMKELYAKDLDDDIFAELTKIQLELNLDADKEIFWEQRARINWLYNGDQNTTFFHKMVTKRK
;
A
#
# COMPACT_ATOMS: atom_id res chain seq x y z
N MET A 1 -7.63 6.45 2.85
CA MET A 1 -7.82 5.78 1.55
C MET A 1 -8.51 4.44 1.83
N LYS A 2 -9.83 4.36 1.65
CA LYS A 2 -10.63 3.17 2.00
C LYS A 2 -10.80 2.30 0.76
N PHE A 3 -10.39 1.03 0.84
CA PHE A 3 -10.89 0.00 -0.05
C PHE A 3 -12.38 -0.15 0.29
N ARG A 4 -13.29 0.40 -0.54
CA ARG A 4 -14.70 0.06 -0.44
C ARG A 4 -14.80 -1.37 -0.97
N LEU A 5 -14.95 -2.34 -0.07
CA LEU A 5 -15.48 -3.65 -0.46
C LEU A 5 -16.84 -3.35 -1.09
N ASN A 6 -16.90 -3.48 -2.42
CA ASN A 6 -18.11 -3.28 -3.18
C ASN A 6 -19.17 -4.26 -2.66
N ILE A 7 -20.41 -3.80 -2.57
CA ILE A 7 -21.60 -4.56 -2.15
C ILE A 7 -21.75 -5.88 -2.94
N ASP A 8 -21.11 -5.98 -4.11
CA ASP A 8 -20.92 -7.21 -4.89
C ASP A 8 -20.35 -8.41 -4.11
N TRP A 9 -19.54 -8.20 -3.07
CA TRP A 9 -19.00 -9.31 -2.25
C TRP A 9 -20.10 -10.20 -1.65
N CYS A 10 -21.26 -9.60 -1.33
CA CYS A 10 -22.39 -10.27 -0.71
C CYS A 10 -23.46 -10.74 -1.72
N LEU A 11 -23.48 -10.25 -2.95
CA LEU A 11 -24.59 -10.49 -3.89
C LEU A 11 -24.48 -11.79 -4.71
N GLU A 12 -23.29 -12.37 -4.86
CA GLU A 12 -23.12 -13.66 -5.55
C GLU A 12 -23.30 -14.82 -4.56
N ALA A 13 -24.54 -15.09 -4.13
CA ALA A 13 -24.85 -16.12 -3.14
C ALA A 13 -24.57 -17.58 -3.59
N SER A 14 -24.07 -17.80 -4.81
CA SER A 14 -23.85 -19.14 -5.39
C SER A 14 -22.39 -19.55 -5.61
N GLU A 15 -21.41 -18.66 -5.43
CA GLU A 15 -20.00 -19.03 -5.63
C GLU A 15 -19.35 -19.63 -4.37
N ASN A 16 -18.66 -20.76 -4.55
CA ASN A 16 -17.89 -21.43 -3.51
C ASN A 16 -16.81 -20.47 -2.96
N LEU A 17 -16.74 -20.33 -1.64
CA LEU A 17 -15.87 -19.40 -0.91
C LEU A 17 -14.40 -19.38 -1.40
N PRO A 18 -13.75 -20.50 -1.76
CA PRO A 18 -12.39 -20.50 -2.29
C PRO A 18 -12.24 -19.67 -3.57
N LEU A 19 -13.19 -19.74 -4.50
CA LEU A 19 -13.14 -18.98 -5.76
C LEU A 19 -13.28 -17.48 -5.51
N LYS A 20 -14.12 -17.09 -4.54
CA LYS A 20 -14.25 -15.70 -4.12
C LYS A 20 -12.95 -15.16 -3.50
N LEU A 21 -12.30 -15.97 -2.65
CA LEU A 21 -11.02 -15.61 -2.04
C LEU A 21 -9.91 -15.50 -3.09
N GLU A 22 -9.87 -16.41 -4.07
CA GLU A 22 -8.89 -16.35 -5.16
C GLU A 22 -9.06 -15.07 -6.00
N ARG A 23 -10.28 -14.76 -6.42
CA ARG A 23 -10.58 -13.52 -7.16
C ARG A 23 -10.24 -12.27 -6.36
N LEU A 24 -10.55 -12.26 -5.07
CA LEU A 24 -10.16 -11.16 -4.19
C LEU A 24 -8.63 -11.03 -4.12
N GLY A 25 -7.92 -12.14 -3.95
CA GLY A 25 -6.47 -12.19 -3.94
C GLY A 25 -5.86 -11.60 -5.22
N GLN A 26 -6.40 -11.98 -6.38
CA GLN A 26 -5.98 -11.42 -7.68
C GLN A 26 -6.25 -9.90 -7.76
N LYS A 27 -7.45 -9.44 -7.37
CA LYS A 27 -7.78 -8.00 -7.35
C LYS A 27 -6.86 -7.21 -6.42
N LEU A 28 -6.57 -7.74 -5.23
CA LEU A 28 -5.65 -7.13 -4.27
C LEU A 28 -4.22 -7.08 -4.80
N LEU A 29 -3.76 -8.14 -5.47
CA LEU A 29 -2.45 -8.20 -6.09
C LEU A 29 -2.31 -7.16 -7.20
N THR A 30 -3.29 -7.09 -8.12
CA THR A 30 -3.32 -6.07 -9.17
C THR A 30 -3.32 -4.67 -8.58
N TRP A 31 -4.18 -4.41 -7.58
CA TRP A 31 -4.22 -3.12 -6.90
C TRP A 31 -2.89 -2.74 -6.24
N SER A 32 -2.25 -3.69 -5.55
CA SER A 32 -0.92 -3.50 -4.94
C SER A 32 0.13 -3.13 -5.99
N HIS A 33 0.15 -3.83 -7.12
CA HIS A 33 1.06 -3.51 -8.23
C HIS A 33 0.81 -2.12 -8.81
N THR A 34 -0.46 -1.73 -9.00
CA THR A 34 -0.83 -0.39 -9.49
C THR A 34 -0.34 0.69 -8.54
N ILE A 35 -0.62 0.58 -7.24
CA ILE A 35 -0.14 1.55 -6.24
C ILE A 35 1.38 1.66 -6.25
N ARG A 36 2.09 0.53 -6.29
CA ARG A 36 3.56 0.52 -6.30
C ARG A 36 4.11 1.20 -7.56
N ARG A 37 3.49 0.95 -8.72
CA ARG A 37 3.86 1.58 -10.00
C ARG A 37 3.62 3.09 -9.94
N ASP A 38 2.45 3.52 -9.48
CA ASP A 38 2.09 4.94 -9.41
C ASP A 38 3.01 5.71 -8.47
N ARG A 39 3.34 5.13 -7.30
CA ARG A 39 4.34 5.70 -6.38
C ARG A 39 5.71 5.84 -7.04
N LYS A 40 6.20 4.78 -7.69
CA LYS A 40 7.49 4.80 -8.39
C LYS A 40 7.51 5.85 -9.51
N ALA A 41 6.43 5.96 -10.27
CA ALA A 41 6.29 6.93 -11.35
C ALA A 41 6.28 8.37 -10.80
N ARG A 42 5.55 8.64 -9.72
CA ARG A 42 5.55 9.96 -9.06
C ARG A 42 6.91 10.33 -8.51
N LYS A 43 7.58 9.42 -7.79
CA LYS A 43 8.93 9.63 -7.27
C LYS A 43 9.90 9.97 -8.40
N LYS A 44 9.88 9.19 -9.48
CA LYS A 44 10.71 9.46 -10.67
C LYS A 44 10.42 10.84 -11.28
N LYS A 45 9.14 11.22 -11.40
CA LYS A 45 8.76 12.55 -11.91
C LYS A 45 9.34 13.68 -11.07
N PHE A 46 9.32 13.55 -9.74
CA PHE A 46 9.94 14.54 -8.86
C PHE A 46 11.47 14.58 -8.99
N GLU A 47 12.11 13.41 -9.02
CA GLU A 47 13.57 13.32 -9.21
C GLU A 47 14.01 13.95 -10.55
N ASP A 48 13.27 13.68 -11.63
CA ASP A 48 13.57 14.25 -12.94
C ASP A 48 13.32 15.76 -12.97
N ARG A 49 12.25 16.24 -12.33
CA ARG A 49 11.99 17.69 -12.18
C ARG A 49 13.08 18.40 -11.37
N MET A 50 13.55 17.80 -10.29
CA MET A 50 14.66 18.37 -9.51
C MET A 50 15.93 18.48 -10.36
N LYS A 51 16.26 17.48 -11.18
CA LYS A 51 17.41 17.56 -12.09
C LYS A 51 17.28 18.71 -13.09
N GLU A 52 16.08 18.94 -13.64
CA GLU A 52 15.82 20.08 -14.53
C GLU A 52 16.03 21.42 -13.81
N LEU A 53 15.59 21.53 -12.55
CA LEU A 53 15.73 22.74 -11.75
C LEU A 53 17.19 23.02 -11.36
N TYR A 54 17.95 21.98 -10.98
CA TYR A 54 19.38 22.11 -10.67
C TYR A 54 20.25 22.46 -11.89
N ALA A 55 19.76 22.26 -13.11
CA ALA A 55 20.46 22.65 -14.33
C ALA A 55 20.28 24.14 -14.69
N LYS A 56 19.42 24.86 -13.97
CA LYS A 56 19.17 26.30 -14.15
C LYS A 56 19.96 27.10 -13.11
N ASP A 57 20.16 28.39 -13.39
CA ASP A 57 20.67 29.31 -12.39
C ASP A 57 19.67 29.42 -11.24
N LEU A 58 20.18 29.33 -10.02
CA LEU A 58 19.35 29.35 -8.82
C LEU A 58 18.78 30.76 -8.61
N ASP A 59 17.45 30.86 -8.64
CA ASP A 59 16.69 31.98 -8.13
C ASP A 59 15.75 31.54 -7.00
N ASP A 60 15.11 32.50 -6.35
CA ASP A 60 14.23 32.25 -5.22
C ASP A 60 13.04 31.35 -5.59
N ASP A 61 12.54 31.45 -6.83
CA ASP A 61 11.41 30.65 -7.32
C ASP A 61 11.79 29.18 -7.51
N ILE A 62 12.97 28.93 -8.10
CA ILE A 62 13.55 27.60 -8.26
C ILE A 62 13.83 26.98 -6.90
N PHE A 63 14.36 27.77 -5.95
CA PHE A 63 14.61 27.28 -4.60
C PHE A 63 13.32 26.92 -3.86
N ALA A 64 12.27 27.73 -4.01
CA ALA A 64 10.95 27.43 -3.45
C ALA A 64 10.36 26.15 -4.05
N GLU A 65 10.48 25.95 -5.37
CA GLU A 65 10.01 24.72 -6.04
C GLU A 65 10.79 23.49 -5.56
N LEU A 66 12.12 23.56 -5.48
CA LEU A 66 12.97 22.47 -4.97
C LEU A 66 12.59 22.10 -3.53
N THR A 67 12.42 23.08 -2.66
CA THR A 67 12.02 22.87 -1.26
C THR A 67 10.66 22.18 -1.18
N LYS A 68 9.70 22.58 -2.01
CA LYS A 68 8.39 21.95 -2.10
C LYS A 68 8.49 20.48 -2.53
N ILE A 69 9.26 20.19 -3.59
CA ILE A 69 9.45 18.81 -4.07
C ILE A 69 10.11 17.95 -2.98
N GLN A 70 11.14 18.47 -2.30
CA GLN A 70 11.82 17.78 -1.21
C GLN A 70 10.85 17.45 -0.07
N LEU A 71 10.00 18.40 0.32
CA LEU A 71 8.99 18.20 1.35
C LEU A 71 7.98 17.11 0.96
N GLU A 72 7.49 17.13 -0.28
CA GLU A 72 6.55 16.12 -0.77
C GLU A 72 7.16 14.71 -0.77
N LEU A 73 8.43 14.56 -1.18
CA LEU A 73 9.15 13.29 -1.12
C LEU A 73 9.34 12.78 0.31
N ASN A 74 9.70 13.67 1.24
CA ASN A 74 9.88 13.31 2.66
C ASN A 74 8.55 12.86 3.30
N LEU A 75 7.46 13.60 3.06
CA LEU A 75 6.14 13.23 3.56
C LEU A 75 5.66 11.87 3.04
N ASP A 76 6.01 11.51 1.81
CA ASP A 76 5.68 10.19 1.26
C ASP A 76 6.52 9.08 1.90
N ALA A 77 7.80 9.31 2.21
CA ALA A 77 8.64 8.37 2.94
C ALA A 77 8.13 8.15 4.39
N ASP A 78 7.77 9.23 5.09
CA ASP A 78 7.24 9.17 6.46
C ASP A 78 5.94 8.36 6.53
N LYS A 79 5.07 8.48 5.51
CA LYS A 79 3.87 7.63 5.42
C LYS A 79 4.22 6.15 5.35
N GLU A 80 5.25 5.76 4.60
CA GLU A 80 5.65 4.35 4.48
C GLU A 80 6.12 3.80 5.84
N ILE A 81 6.97 4.56 6.54
CA ILE A 81 7.44 4.21 7.89
C ILE A 81 6.24 4.09 8.85
N PHE A 82 5.33 5.06 8.82
CA PHE A 82 4.13 5.04 9.66
C PHE A 82 3.28 3.78 9.43
N TRP A 83 3.05 3.41 8.17
CA TRP A 83 2.25 2.23 7.84
C TRP A 83 2.95 0.92 8.21
N GLU A 84 4.28 0.84 8.06
CA GLU A 84 5.08 -0.30 8.50
C GLU A 84 5.02 -0.48 10.02
N GLN A 85 5.26 0.59 10.78
CA GLN A 85 5.17 0.59 12.23
C GLN A 85 3.77 0.17 12.70
N ARG A 86 2.73 0.73 12.06
CA ARG A 86 1.34 0.37 12.38
C ARG A 86 1.04 -1.10 12.08
N ALA A 87 1.52 -1.64 10.97
CA ALA A 87 1.37 -3.06 10.65
C ALA A 87 2.08 -3.94 11.70
N ARG A 88 3.28 -3.55 12.13
CA ARG A 88 4.03 -4.25 13.18
C ARG A 88 3.32 -4.21 14.54
N ILE A 89 2.81 -3.04 14.94
CA ILE A 89 2.03 -2.91 16.18
C ILE A 89 0.77 -3.77 16.11
N ASN A 90 0.03 -3.73 15.00
CA ASN A 90 -1.15 -4.56 14.80
C ASN A 90 -0.82 -6.06 14.89
N TRP A 91 0.32 -6.48 14.33
CA TRP A 91 0.79 -7.87 14.42
C TRP A 91 1.13 -8.25 15.86
N LEU A 92 1.88 -7.41 16.58
CA LEU A 92 2.25 -7.66 17.98
C LEU A 92 1.03 -7.69 18.91
N TYR A 93 0.06 -6.79 18.68
CA TYR A 93 -1.15 -6.70 19.51
C TYR A 93 -2.10 -7.87 19.28
N ASN A 94 -2.37 -8.22 18.02
CA ASN A 94 -3.31 -9.29 17.70
C ASN A 94 -2.67 -10.68 17.79
N GLY A 95 -1.34 -10.78 17.67
CA GLY A 95 -0.64 -12.05 17.56
C GLY A 95 -1.10 -12.89 16.36
N ASP A 96 -0.71 -14.16 16.34
CA ASP A 96 -1.30 -15.12 15.39
C ASP A 96 -2.64 -15.63 15.93
N GLN A 97 -3.73 -14.87 15.66
CA GLN A 97 -5.10 -15.31 16.00
C GLN A 97 -5.58 -16.50 15.15
N ASN A 98 -4.82 -16.88 14.12
CA ASN A 98 -5.11 -18.03 13.26
C ASN A 98 -4.70 -19.35 13.91
N THR A 99 -3.85 -19.32 14.94
CA THR A 99 -3.45 -20.50 15.74
C THR A 99 -4.65 -21.33 16.17
N THR A 100 -5.70 -20.73 16.73
CA THR A 100 -6.88 -21.48 17.18
C THR A 100 -7.60 -22.24 16.06
N PHE A 101 -7.68 -21.64 14.87
CA PHE A 101 -8.28 -22.27 13.69
C PHE A 101 -7.41 -23.44 13.20
N PHE A 102 -6.11 -23.21 13.04
CA PHE A 102 -5.18 -24.24 12.59
C PHE A 102 -4.99 -25.35 13.61
N HIS A 103 -4.96 -25.04 14.91
CA HIS A 103 -4.99 -26.02 15.98
C HIS A 103 -6.24 -26.91 15.89
N LYS A 104 -7.44 -26.32 15.75
CA LYS A 104 -8.69 -27.09 15.57
C LYS A 104 -8.67 -27.96 14.29
N MET A 105 -8.11 -27.46 13.19
CA MET A 105 -7.97 -28.22 11.95
C MET A 105 -6.99 -29.39 12.07
N VAL A 106 -5.89 -29.21 12.79
CA VAL A 106 -4.91 -30.28 13.06
C VAL A 106 -5.49 -31.33 14.02
N THR A 107 -6.22 -30.92 15.05
CA THR A 107 -6.89 -31.85 15.98
C THR A 107 -7.96 -32.69 15.29
N LYS A 108 -8.67 -32.14 14.28
CA LYS A 108 -9.68 -32.88 13.49
C LYS A 108 -9.10 -33.89 12.50
N ARG A 109 -7.78 -33.93 12.30
CA ARG A 109 -7.09 -34.89 11.42
C ARG A 109 -6.49 -36.08 12.20
N LYS A 110 -6.63 -36.10 13.53
CA LYS A 110 -6.42 -37.29 14.36
C LYS A 110 -7.74 -38.01 14.57
#